data_AF-A0A026VRL3-F1
#
_entry.id   AF-A0A026VRL3-F1
#
_cell.length_a   1.000
_cell.length_b   1.000
_cell.length_c   1.000
_cell.angle_alpha   90.00
_cell.angle_beta   90.00
_cell.angle_gamma   90.00
#
_symmetry.space_group_name_H-M   'P 1'
#
loop_
_entity.id
_entity.type
_entity.pdbx_description
1 polymer ?
#
loop_
_entity_poly.entity_id
_entity_poly.type
_entity_poly.pdbx_seq_one_letter_code
_entity_poly.pdbx_strand_id
1 'polypeptide(L)'
;MNIIPRMINNAFGDREPWQIAAVTCTATLSTIWLWNFLCQDETLYKRGKKQLFKLARRYVPSIRKKVQEQCISITQSFEKEFIGRIGEVPFLVQLPDTGLSDELIMDVIKTHVEMNGGFNWKAGLVSGTVYRVDDNLSQLMGKVYTAASYTNPLHPDVFTGICKLEGEVVRIACRLFHGDEETCGTMTTGGTESILLACKTYRDYAREVKGIKKPEIVMPVTAHAAFEKAAQFLNIKMRIVPVNEHSFTVSIKAMKSMITRNTIMLVGSAPNFPYGTMDNIEAISELGVKYNIPVHVDACLGGFLICFMAESGYPLPPFDFRLPGVTSISADTHKVSTCIERNR
;
A
#
# COMPACT_ATOMS: atom_id res chain seq x y z
N MET A 1 -47.80 5.99 33.76
CA MET A 1 -46.93 5.51 34.86
C MET A 1 -45.99 4.46 34.25
N ASN A 2 -44.68 4.70 34.22
CA ASN A 2 -43.75 3.85 33.47
C ASN A 2 -43.70 2.44 34.08
N ILE A 3 -44.21 1.46 33.35
CA ILE A 3 -44.30 0.04 33.75
C ILE A 3 -42.90 -0.56 33.93
N ILE A 4 -41.94 -0.13 33.10
CA ILE A 4 -40.58 -0.67 33.04
C ILE A 4 -39.78 -0.41 34.34
N PRO A 5 -39.65 0.82 34.88
CA PRO A 5 -39.00 1.06 36.16
C PRO A 5 -39.61 0.29 37.32
N ARG A 6 -40.94 0.14 37.36
CA ARG A 6 -41.64 -0.56 38.44
C ARG A 6 -41.37 -2.07 38.40
N MET A 7 -41.33 -2.66 37.21
CA MET A 7 -40.94 -4.07 37.03
C MET A 7 -39.48 -4.33 37.40
N ILE A 8 -38.56 -3.44 36.99
CA ILE A 8 -37.13 -3.56 37.32
C ILE A 8 -36.94 -3.45 38.83
N ASN A 9 -37.54 -2.44 39.48
CA ASN A 9 -37.43 -2.26 40.92
C ASN A 9 -38.03 -3.44 41.71
N ASN A 10 -39.15 -4.01 41.26
CA ASN A 10 -39.72 -5.21 41.87
C ASN A 10 -38.81 -6.43 41.69
N ALA A 11 -38.15 -6.58 40.53
CA ALA A 11 -37.23 -7.69 40.27
C ALA A 11 -35.93 -7.63 41.12
N PHE A 12 -35.57 -6.43 41.60
CA PHE A 12 -34.40 -6.20 42.45
C PHE A 12 -34.76 -5.84 43.91
N GLY A 13 -36.05 -5.94 44.31
CA GLY A 13 -36.54 -5.49 45.61
C GLY A 13 -35.91 -6.19 46.82
N ASP A 14 -35.56 -7.47 46.67
CA ASP A 14 -34.96 -8.29 47.74
C ASP A 14 -33.43 -8.36 47.67
N ARG A 15 -32.78 -7.49 46.88
CA ARG A 15 -31.34 -7.55 46.61
C ARG A 15 -30.59 -6.45 47.36
N GLU A 16 -29.43 -6.80 47.92
CA GLU A 16 -28.55 -5.81 48.53
C GLU A 16 -27.91 -4.89 47.47
N PRO A 17 -27.57 -3.63 47.80
CA PRO A 17 -27.03 -2.67 46.83
C PRO A 17 -25.82 -3.16 46.03
N TRP A 18 -24.92 -3.94 46.65
CA TRP A 18 -23.75 -4.49 45.96
C TRP A 18 -24.13 -5.57 44.92
N GLN A 19 -25.20 -6.33 45.16
CA GLN A 19 -25.70 -7.34 44.24
C GLN A 19 -26.29 -6.68 42.99
N ILE A 20 -27.03 -5.59 43.19
CA ILE A 20 -27.59 -4.78 42.10
C ILE A 20 -26.45 -4.18 41.27
N ALA A 21 -25.41 -3.64 41.91
CA ALA A 21 -24.23 -3.12 41.23
C ALA A 21 -23.48 -4.22 40.44
N ALA A 22 -23.28 -5.40 41.03
CA ALA A 22 -22.60 -6.52 40.39
C ALA A 22 -23.37 -7.06 39.17
N VAL A 23 -24.69 -7.23 39.29
CA VAL A 23 -25.55 -7.67 38.18
C VAL A 23 -25.55 -6.63 37.06
N THR A 24 -25.68 -5.35 37.39
CA THR A 24 -25.68 -4.27 36.39
C THR A 24 -24.34 -4.18 35.66
N CYS A 25 -23.23 -4.25 36.39
CA CYS A 25 -21.88 -4.25 35.82
C CYS A 25 -21.67 -5.46 34.89
N THR A 26 -22.04 -6.66 35.35
CA THR A 26 -21.88 -7.91 34.60
C THR A 26 -22.74 -7.92 33.33
N ALA A 27 -24.00 -7.49 33.43
CA ALA A 27 -24.89 -7.39 32.28
C ALA A 27 -24.36 -6.39 31.26
N THR A 28 -23.93 -5.20 31.72
CA THR A 28 -23.36 -4.17 30.84
C THR A 28 -22.10 -4.65 30.13
N LEU A 29 -21.14 -5.22 30.86
CA LEU A 29 -19.90 -5.77 30.29
C LEU A 29 -20.18 -6.94 29.34
N SER A 30 -21.12 -7.83 29.67
CA SER A 30 -21.52 -8.95 28.82
C SER A 30 -22.21 -8.48 27.55
N THR A 31 -23.06 -7.45 27.62
CA THR A 31 -23.69 -6.84 26.45
C THR A 31 -22.65 -6.16 25.56
N ILE A 32 -21.71 -5.40 26.13
CA ILE A 32 -20.61 -4.77 25.37
C ILE A 32 -19.75 -5.85 24.72
N TRP A 33 -19.40 -6.91 25.45
CA TRP A 33 -18.63 -8.03 24.92
C TRP A 33 -19.37 -8.73 23.79
N LEU A 34 -20.65 -9.04 23.97
CA LEU A 34 -21.48 -9.72 22.97
C LEU A 34 -21.64 -8.85 21.73
N TRP A 35 -21.89 -7.55 21.91
CA TRP A 35 -21.96 -6.58 20.81
C TRP A 35 -20.64 -6.54 20.03
N ASN A 36 -19.50 -6.41 20.72
CA ASN A 36 -18.18 -6.41 20.08
C ASN A 36 -17.87 -7.74 19.39
N PHE A 37 -18.32 -8.87 19.95
CA PHE A 37 -18.15 -10.20 19.37
C PHE A 37 -19.00 -10.40 18.12
N LEU A 38 -20.25 -9.95 18.11
CA LEU A 38 -21.16 -10.06 16.96
C LEU A 38 -20.79 -9.07 15.86
N CYS A 39 -20.41 -7.85 16.24
CA CYS A 39 -20.05 -6.77 15.34
C CYS A 39 -18.53 -6.70 15.06
N GLN A 40 -17.87 -7.83 14.80
CA GLN A 40 -16.50 -7.83 14.28
C GLN A 40 -16.45 -7.54 12.77
N ASP A 41 -15.25 -7.33 12.22
CA ASP A 41 -15.06 -7.05 10.78
C ASP A 41 -15.36 -8.27 9.91
N GLU A 42 -15.15 -9.48 10.44
CA GLU A 42 -15.53 -10.73 9.78
C GLU A 42 -16.90 -11.22 10.20
N THR A 43 -17.73 -11.62 9.22
CA THR A 43 -19.04 -12.21 9.49
C THR A 43 -18.92 -13.51 10.29
N LEU A 44 -19.92 -13.80 11.12
CA LEU A 44 -19.99 -15.05 11.89
C LEU A 44 -19.85 -16.29 10.99
N TYR A 45 -20.41 -16.25 9.79
CA TYR A 45 -20.26 -17.32 8.79
C TYR A 45 -18.79 -17.53 8.40
N LYS A 46 -18.05 -16.46 8.07
CA LYS A 46 -16.62 -16.57 7.70
C LYS A 46 -15.79 -17.08 8.87
N ARG A 47 -16.06 -16.61 10.09
CA ARG A 47 -15.38 -17.04 11.32
C ARG A 47 -15.65 -18.52 11.61
N GLY A 48 -16.92 -18.94 11.53
CA GLY A 48 -17.34 -20.33 11.67
C GLY A 48 -16.69 -21.23 10.63
N LYS A 49 -16.68 -20.81 9.35
CA LYS A 49 -16.01 -21.55 8.27
C LYS A 49 -14.50 -21.69 8.51
N LYS A 50 -13.82 -20.62 8.93
CA LYS A 50 -12.38 -20.66 9.27
C LYS A 50 -12.11 -21.59 10.44
N GLN A 51 -12.93 -21.52 11.49
CA GLN A 51 -12.77 -22.38 12.66
C GLN A 51 -13.04 -23.85 12.32
N LEU A 52 -14.10 -24.12 11.56
CA LEU A 52 -14.39 -25.45 11.04
C LEU A 52 -13.24 -25.98 10.19
N PHE A 53 -12.68 -25.16 9.30
CA PHE A 53 -11.52 -25.56 8.50
C PHE A 53 -10.28 -25.83 9.35
N LYS A 54 -10.00 -25.01 10.38
CA LYS A 54 -8.90 -25.26 11.33
C LYS A 54 -9.08 -26.57 12.08
N LEU A 55 -10.30 -26.85 12.55
CA LEU A 55 -10.65 -28.10 13.21
C LEU A 55 -10.52 -29.28 12.24
N ALA A 56 -11.04 -29.14 11.02
CA ALA A 56 -10.95 -30.15 9.97
C ALA A 56 -9.49 -30.47 9.62
N ARG A 57 -8.64 -29.45 9.45
CA ARG A 57 -7.20 -29.62 9.24
C ARG A 57 -6.50 -30.29 10.43
N ARG A 58 -6.93 -30.01 11.66
CA ARG A 58 -6.32 -30.56 12.89
C ARG A 58 -6.72 -32.02 13.13
N TYR A 59 -7.98 -32.36 12.94
CA TYR A 59 -8.56 -33.63 13.35
C TYR A 59 -8.84 -34.61 12.21
N VAL A 60 -8.84 -34.17 10.94
CA VAL A 60 -9.03 -35.05 9.78
C VAL A 60 -7.68 -35.28 9.09
N PRO A 61 -7.06 -36.47 9.25
CA PRO A 61 -5.73 -36.75 8.70
C PRO A 61 -5.65 -36.56 7.18
N SER A 62 -6.70 -36.92 6.43
CA SER A 62 -6.74 -36.78 4.97
C SER A 62 -6.68 -35.33 4.51
N ILE A 63 -7.32 -34.40 5.24
CA ILE A 63 -7.26 -32.96 4.95
C ILE A 63 -5.86 -32.43 5.26
N ARG A 64 -5.29 -32.82 6.41
CA ARG A 64 -3.92 -32.45 6.78
C ARG A 64 -2.91 -32.92 5.72
N LYS A 65 -3.04 -34.17 5.28
CA LYS A 65 -2.19 -34.78 4.25
C LYS A 65 -2.28 -34.02 2.94
N LYS A 66 -3.50 -33.72 2.45
CA LYS A 66 -3.71 -32.97 1.20
C LYS A 66 -3.14 -31.55 1.27
N VAL A 67 -3.31 -30.84 2.39
CA VAL A 67 -2.71 -29.51 2.58
C VAL A 67 -1.18 -29.61 2.56
N GLN A 68 -0.60 -30.61 3.23
CA GLN A 68 0.85 -30.82 3.25
C GLN A 68 1.39 -31.18 1.86
N GLU A 69 0.71 -32.03 1.10
CA GLU A 69 1.05 -32.36 -0.30
C GLU A 69 1.06 -31.11 -1.19
N GLN A 70 0.06 -30.24 -1.06
CA GLN A 70 0.01 -28.97 -1.80
C GLN A 70 1.17 -28.05 -1.39
N CYS A 71 1.47 -27.92 -0.09
CA CYS A 71 2.62 -27.15 0.37
C CYS A 71 3.93 -27.69 -0.20
N ILE A 72 4.15 -29.01 -0.15
CA ILE A 72 5.35 -29.66 -0.70
C ILE A 72 5.45 -29.42 -2.21
N SER A 73 4.35 -29.61 -2.94
CA SER A 73 4.32 -29.40 -4.39
C SER A 73 4.65 -27.96 -4.77
N ILE A 74 4.13 -26.98 -4.03
CA ILE A 74 4.44 -25.57 -4.22
C ILE A 74 5.93 -25.32 -3.94
N THR A 75 6.45 -25.80 -2.81
CA THR A 75 7.87 -25.67 -2.45
C THR A 75 8.78 -26.27 -3.51
N GLN A 76 8.49 -27.49 -3.97
CA GLN A 76 9.26 -28.18 -5.01
C GLN A 76 9.21 -27.44 -6.35
N SER A 77 8.06 -26.86 -6.71
CA SER A 77 7.94 -26.04 -7.92
C SER A 77 8.81 -24.80 -7.82
N PHE A 78 8.76 -24.09 -6.70
CA PHE A 78 9.60 -22.92 -6.45
C PHE A 78 11.10 -23.27 -6.47
N GLU A 79 11.49 -24.35 -5.79
CA GLU A 79 12.87 -24.81 -5.73
C GLU A 79 13.39 -25.19 -7.12
N LYS A 80 12.61 -25.95 -7.89
CA LYS A 80 12.97 -26.32 -9.27
C LYS A 80 13.12 -25.11 -10.18
N GLU A 81 12.18 -24.16 -10.09
CA GLU A 81 12.24 -22.92 -10.87
C GLU A 81 13.44 -22.05 -10.48
N PHE A 82 13.73 -21.94 -9.18
CA PHE A 82 14.84 -21.17 -8.65
C PHE A 82 16.20 -21.77 -9.02
N ILE A 83 16.39 -23.08 -8.81
CA ILE A 83 17.61 -23.81 -9.20
C ILE A 83 17.80 -23.73 -10.72
N GLY A 84 16.73 -23.87 -11.50
CA GLY A 84 16.79 -23.75 -12.96
C GLY A 84 17.27 -22.38 -13.46
N ARG A 85 17.06 -21.31 -12.69
CA ARG A 85 17.50 -19.94 -13.03
C ARG A 85 18.94 -19.64 -12.62
N ILE A 86 19.42 -20.24 -11.54
CA ILE A 86 20.77 -19.99 -10.98
C ILE A 86 21.84 -20.85 -11.65
N GLY A 87 21.45 -22.01 -12.19
CA GLY A 87 22.39 -22.94 -12.81
C GLY A 87 23.33 -23.57 -11.77
N GLU A 88 24.62 -23.67 -12.09
CA GLU A 88 25.63 -24.35 -11.27
C GLU A 88 26.37 -23.45 -10.29
N VAL A 89 25.89 -22.22 -10.04
CA VAL A 89 26.61 -21.29 -9.15
C VAL A 89 26.49 -21.75 -7.69
N PRO A 90 27.61 -21.89 -6.96
CA PRO A 90 27.60 -22.39 -5.60
C PRO A 90 26.95 -21.40 -4.63
N PHE A 91 26.21 -21.95 -3.66
CA PHE A 91 25.63 -21.16 -2.57
C PHE A 91 26.65 -20.94 -1.46
N LEU A 92 26.90 -19.68 -1.12
CA LEU A 92 27.59 -19.31 0.11
C LEU A 92 26.59 -19.30 1.27
N VAL A 93 26.50 -20.41 2.01
CA VAL A 93 25.53 -20.60 3.10
C VAL A 93 26.08 -20.24 4.49
N GLN A 94 27.38 -19.98 4.58
CA GLN A 94 28.08 -19.60 5.81
C GLN A 94 29.10 -18.51 5.49
N LEU A 95 29.41 -17.69 6.48
CA LEU A 95 30.50 -16.71 6.36
C LEU A 95 31.83 -17.46 6.20
N PRO A 96 32.69 -17.07 5.24
CA PRO A 96 34.03 -17.63 5.13
C PRO A 96 34.86 -17.38 6.40
N ASP A 97 35.72 -18.34 6.76
CA ASP A 97 36.63 -18.21 7.91
C ASP A 97 37.64 -17.07 7.74
N THR A 98 37.96 -16.73 6.49
CA THR A 98 38.85 -15.62 6.11
C THR A 98 38.16 -14.67 5.15
N GLY A 99 38.45 -13.37 5.28
CA GLY A 99 37.93 -12.35 4.36
C GLY A 99 38.34 -12.65 2.92
N LEU A 100 37.38 -12.56 2.01
CA LEU A 100 37.65 -12.66 0.57
C LEU A 100 38.40 -11.40 0.10
N SER A 101 39.23 -11.54 -0.94
CA SER A 101 39.87 -10.38 -1.55
C SER A 101 38.86 -9.56 -2.36
N ASP A 102 39.16 -8.27 -2.55
CA ASP A 102 38.30 -7.36 -3.32
C ASP A 102 38.08 -7.88 -4.75
N GLU A 103 39.11 -8.46 -5.38
CA GLU A 103 38.99 -9.04 -6.73
C GLU A 103 37.99 -10.20 -6.75
N LEU A 104 38.07 -11.10 -5.78
CA LEU A 104 37.16 -12.24 -5.70
C LEU A 104 35.72 -11.79 -5.41
N ILE A 105 35.55 -10.79 -4.54
CA ILE A 105 34.23 -10.19 -4.26
C ILE A 105 33.64 -9.60 -5.55
N MET A 106 34.44 -8.86 -6.31
CA MET A 106 34.00 -8.24 -7.56
C MET A 106 33.68 -9.28 -8.64
N ASP A 107 34.45 -10.35 -8.75
CA ASP A 107 34.17 -11.46 -9.67
C ASP A 107 32.86 -12.18 -9.33
N VAL A 108 32.61 -12.40 -8.03
CA VAL A 108 31.35 -12.96 -7.54
C VAL A 108 30.19 -12.03 -7.91
N ILE A 109 30.29 -10.73 -7.59
CA ILE A 109 29.24 -9.76 -7.91
C ILE A 109 28.97 -9.71 -9.41
N LYS A 110 30.01 -9.63 -10.24
CA LYS A 110 29.86 -9.58 -11.70
C LYS A 110 29.12 -10.81 -12.24
N THR A 111 29.55 -11.99 -11.79
CA THR A 111 28.89 -13.26 -12.16
C THR A 111 27.41 -13.24 -11.82
N HIS A 112 27.03 -12.77 -10.63
CA HIS A 112 25.63 -12.73 -10.17
C HIS A 112 24.79 -11.66 -10.86
N VAL A 113 25.35 -10.48 -11.14
CA VAL A 113 24.65 -9.40 -11.86
C VAL A 113 24.36 -9.80 -13.32
N GLU A 114 25.23 -10.61 -13.93
CA GLU A 114 25.04 -11.14 -15.28
C GLU A 114 23.98 -12.27 -15.33
N MET A 115 23.57 -12.83 -14.18
CA MET A 115 22.47 -13.81 -14.09
C MET A 115 21.10 -13.15 -14.30
N ASN A 116 20.76 -12.90 -15.55
CA ASN A 116 19.51 -12.26 -15.94
C ASN A 116 18.36 -13.26 -16.22
N GLY A 117 18.51 -14.54 -15.83
CA GLY A 117 17.49 -15.57 -16.04
C GLY A 117 17.13 -15.81 -17.51
N GLY A 118 18.04 -15.47 -18.44
CA GLY A 118 17.83 -15.55 -19.89
C GLY A 118 17.17 -14.32 -20.51
N PHE A 119 16.89 -13.26 -19.74
CA PHE A 119 16.28 -12.04 -20.25
C PHE A 119 17.33 -11.00 -20.65
N ASN A 120 17.29 -10.57 -21.92
CA ASN A 120 18.12 -9.45 -22.37
C ASN A 120 17.41 -8.11 -22.13
N TRP A 121 17.43 -7.65 -20.88
CA TRP A 121 16.84 -6.35 -20.50
C TRP A 121 17.55 -5.15 -21.10
N LYS A 122 18.87 -5.24 -21.37
CA LYS A 122 19.65 -4.17 -22.01
C LYS A 122 19.19 -3.88 -23.44
N ALA A 123 18.66 -4.89 -24.14
CA ALA A 123 18.07 -4.73 -25.47
C ALA A 123 16.62 -4.21 -25.44
N GLY A 124 16.09 -3.81 -24.27
CA GLY A 124 14.72 -3.30 -24.14
C GLY A 124 13.63 -4.37 -24.25
N LEU A 125 13.98 -5.65 -24.08
CA LEU A 125 13.05 -6.78 -24.21
C LEU A 125 12.26 -7.10 -22.93
N VAL A 126 12.41 -6.29 -21.88
CA VAL A 126 11.75 -6.49 -20.59
C VAL A 126 10.91 -5.26 -20.29
N SER A 127 9.59 -5.44 -20.22
CA SER A 127 8.66 -4.37 -19.89
C SER A 127 8.86 -3.88 -18.45
N GLY A 128 8.93 -2.55 -18.26
CA GLY A 128 9.23 -1.94 -16.97
C GLY A 128 10.63 -2.32 -16.50
N THR A 129 10.74 -2.90 -15.31
CA THR A 129 11.98 -3.40 -14.66
C THR A 129 13.14 -2.40 -14.59
N VAL A 130 13.76 -2.06 -15.72
CA VAL A 130 14.84 -1.07 -15.86
C VAL A 130 14.34 0.09 -16.73
N TYR A 131 14.17 1.27 -16.13
CA TYR A 131 13.51 2.41 -16.79
C TYR A 131 14.43 3.22 -17.71
N ARG A 132 15.72 3.31 -17.38
CA ARG A 132 16.72 4.00 -18.19
C ARG A 132 18.05 3.26 -18.12
N VAL A 133 18.68 3.10 -19.27
CA VAL A 133 20.05 2.60 -19.41
C VAL A 133 20.88 3.71 -20.03
N ASP A 134 21.73 4.31 -19.21
CA ASP A 134 22.57 5.44 -19.59
C ASP A 134 23.86 5.37 -18.78
N ASP A 135 25.00 5.26 -19.47
CA ASP A 135 26.30 5.05 -18.82
C ASP A 135 26.75 6.30 -18.04
N ASN A 136 26.44 7.50 -18.54
CA ASN A 136 26.79 8.76 -17.88
C ASN A 136 26.01 8.91 -16.57
N LEU A 137 24.71 8.63 -16.60
CA LEU A 137 23.84 8.65 -15.43
C LEU A 137 24.27 7.57 -14.42
N SER A 138 24.60 6.36 -14.88
CA SER A 138 25.07 5.28 -14.01
C SER A 138 26.37 5.64 -13.30
N GLN A 139 27.32 6.26 -14.01
CA GLN A 139 28.56 6.77 -13.42
C GLN A 139 28.31 7.90 -12.42
N LEU A 140 27.40 8.82 -12.73
CA LEU A 140 27.02 9.90 -11.81
C LEU A 140 26.38 9.33 -10.53
N MET A 141 25.42 8.42 -10.67
CA MET A 141 24.77 7.73 -9.55
C MET A 141 25.79 6.99 -8.67
N GLY A 142 26.76 6.30 -9.28
CA GLY A 142 27.84 5.66 -8.56
C GLY A 142 28.65 6.65 -7.72
N LYS A 143 29.07 7.79 -8.31
CA LYS A 143 29.79 8.85 -7.60
C LYS A 143 28.98 9.45 -6.45
N VAL A 144 27.70 9.71 -6.68
CA VAL A 144 26.78 10.23 -5.64
C VAL A 144 26.64 9.23 -4.50
N TYR A 145 26.44 7.94 -4.81
CA TYR A 145 26.33 6.89 -3.79
C TYR A 145 27.62 6.75 -2.99
N THR A 146 28.79 6.73 -3.63
CA THR A 146 30.08 6.70 -2.93
C THR A 146 30.25 7.87 -1.98
N ALA A 147 29.85 9.08 -2.38
CA ALA A 147 29.94 10.27 -1.53
C ALA A 147 28.96 10.24 -0.34
N ALA A 148 27.81 9.58 -0.48
CA ALA A 148 26.73 9.55 0.52
C ALA A 148 26.59 8.21 1.26
N SER A 149 27.49 7.24 1.04
CA SER A 149 27.35 5.84 1.50
C SER A 149 27.23 5.67 3.02
N TYR A 150 27.80 6.57 3.80
CA TYR A 150 27.75 6.57 5.27
C TYR A 150 26.65 7.46 5.86
N THR A 151 25.81 8.05 5.00
CA THR A 151 24.76 8.96 5.47
C THR A 151 23.60 8.18 6.07
N ASN A 152 23.00 8.74 7.12
CA ASN A 152 21.81 8.17 7.77
C ASN A 152 20.86 9.30 8.19
N PRO A 153 19.76 9.55 7.43
CA PRO A 153 18.80 10.62 7.72
C PRO A 153 18.14 10.55 9.11
N LEU A 154 18.30 9.45 9.86
CA LEU A 154 17.91 9.38 11.27
C LEU A 154 18.64 10.39 12.16
N HIS A 155 19.82 10.85 11.74
CA HIS A 155 20.67 11.80 12.48
C HIS A 155 20.73 13.16 11.73
N PRO A 156 19.66 13.98 11.77
CA PRO A 156 19.58 15.23 11.02
C PRO A 156 20.57 16.31 11.48
N ASP A 157 21.08 16.21 12.71
CA ASP A 157 22.14 17.03 13.27
C ASP A 157 23.52 16.73 12.66
N VAL A 158 23.75 15.46 12.27
CA VAL A 158 25.00 15.02 11.63
C VAL A 158 24.91 15.16 10.11
N PHE A 159 23.78 14.76 9.52
CA PHE A 159 23.58 14.71 8.07
C PHE A 159 22.58 15.77 7.58
N THR A 160 22.67 16.99 8.10
CA THR A 160 21.76 18.10 7.77
C THR A 160 21.66 18.36 6.26
N GLY A 161 22.77 18.23 5.53
CA GLY A 161 22.79 18.37 4.08
C GLY A 161 21.90 17.35 3.35
N ILE A 162 21.82 16.12 3.86
CA ILE A 162 20.98 15.07 3.26
C ILE A 162 19.50 15.33 3.54
N CYS A 163 19.14 15.70 4.77
CA CYS A 163 17.76 16.09 5.09
C CYS A 163 17.30 17.31 4.29
N LYS A 164 18.21 18.28 4.03
CA LYS A 164 17.95 19.39 3.12
C LYS A 164 17.65 18.90 1.70
N LEU A 165 18.46 17.99 1.15
CA LEU A 165 18.23 17.42 -0.18
C LEU A 165 16.88 16.70 -0.26
N GLU A 166 16.50 15.91 0.75
CA GLU A 166 15.18 15.27 0.82
C GLU A 166 14.05 16.30 0.78
N GLY A 167 14.16 17.36 1.59
CA GLY A 167 13.19 18.47 1.60
C GLY A 167 13.08 19.18 0.25
N GLU A 168 14.20 19.39 -0.45
CA GLU A 168 14.22 19.98 -1.79
C GLU A 168 13.56 19.08 -2.83
N VAL A 169 13.82 17.77 -2.81
CA VAL A 169 13.19 16.80 -3.70
C VAL A 169 11.67 16.79 -3.48
N VAL A 170 11.23 16.75 -2.22
CA VAL A 170 9.80 16.83 -1.88
C VAL A 170 9.19 18.13 -2.41
N ARG A 171 9.85 19.27 -2.18
CA ARG A 171 9.32 20.56 -2.63
C ARG A 171 9.23 20.67 -4.14
N ILE A 172 10.23 20.17 -4.87
CA ILE A 172 10.22 20.08 -6.34
C ILE A 172 9.02 19.23 -6.78
N ALA A 173 8.82 18.05 -6.18
CA ALA A 173 7.69 17.19 -6.49
C ALA A 173 6.35 17.89 -6.25
N CYS A 174 6.16 18.50 -5.07
CA CYS A 174 4.94 19.23 -4.76
C CYS A 174 4.68 20.34 -5.79
N ARG A 175 5.71 21.08 -6.25
CA ARG A 175 5.54 22.09 -7.32
C ARG A 175 5.19 21.49 -8.68
N LEU A 176 5.79 20.37 -9.06
CA LEU A 176 5.49 19.68 -10.32
C LEU A 176 4.04 19.17 -10.36
N PHE A 177 3.49 18.78 -9.21
CA PHE A 177 2.09 18.41 -9.03
C PHE A 177 1.18 19.60 -8.64
N HIS A 178 1.63 20.84 -8.87
CA HIS A 178 0.86 22.07 -8.64
C HIS A 178 0.36 22.27 -7.20
N GLY A 179 1.06 21.72 -6.22
CA GLY A 179 0.83 21.98 -4.80
C GLY A 179 1.23 23.40 -4.41
N ASP A 180 0.47 23.99 -3.48
CA ASP A 180 0.70 25.31 -2.91
C ASP A 180 1.86 25.32 -1.88
N GLU A 181 1.99 26.42 -1.14
CA GLU A 181 3.02 26.61 -0.10
C GLU A 181 2.82 25.68 1.10
N GLU A 182 1.57 25.35 1.43
CA GLU A 182 1.19 24.45 2.53
C GLU A 182 1.34 22.98 2.17
N THR A 183 1.39 22.65 0.87
CA THR A 183 1.58 21.29 0.39
C THR A 183 2.94 20.76 0.85
N CYS A 184 2.91 19.67 1.61
CA CYS A 184 4.08 19.03 2.19
C CYS A 184 4.16 17.55 1.80
N GLY A 185 5.24 16.88 2.21
CA GLY A 185 5.45 15.47 1.92
C GLY A 185 6.69 14.89 2.60
N THR A 186 7.00 13.64 2.27
CA THR A 186 8.17 12.92 2.75
C THR A 186 8.71 12.02 1.64
N MET A 187 10.03 11.80 1.64
CA MET A 187 10.64 10.72 0.88
C MET A 187 10.24 9.37 1.50
N THR A 188 10.15 8.34 0.66
CA THR A 188 9.89 6.95 1.07
C THR A 188 10.80 6.02 0.28
N THR A 189 10.91 4.76 0.70
CA THR A 189 11.67 3.72 0.00
C THR A 189 11.06 3.30 -1.34
N GLY A 190 9.81 3.68 -1.62
CA GLY A 190 9.14 3.43 -2.89
C GLY A 190 7.62 3.52 -2.82
N GLY A 191 6.97 3.38 -3.97
CA GLY A 191 5.51 3.54 -4.09
C GLY A 191 4.67 2.65 -3.17
N THR A 192 5.15 1.45 -2.85
CA THR A 192 4.45 0.58 -1.88
C THR A 192 4.42 1.19 -0.48
N GLU A 193 5.54 1.76 -0.02
CA GLU A 193 5.58 2.45 1.28
C GLU A 193 4.76 3.75 1.23
N SER A 194 4.86 4.52 0.13
CA SER A 194 4.03 5.72 -0.06
C SER A 194 2.54 5.43 0.08
N ILE A 195 2.04 4.37 -0.58
CA ILE A 195 0.63 3.94 -0.48
C ILE A 195 0.29 3.49 0.94
N LEU A 196 1.17 2.72 1.59
CA LEU A 196 0.98 2.28 2.98
C LEU A 196 0.87 3.47 3.94
N LEU A 197 1.75 4.46 3.81
CA LEU A 197 1.74 5.67 4.63
C LEU A 197 0.49 6.52 4.36
N ALA A 198 0.06 6.68 3.10
CA ALA A 198 -1.19 7.36 2.78
C ALA A 198 -2.40 6.68 3.44
N CYS A 199 -2.51 5.35 3.31
CA CYS A 199 -3.58 4.57 3.95
C CYS A 199 -3.55 4.70 5.47
N LYS A 200 -2.37 4.65 6.09
CA LYS A 200 -2.19 4.84 7.54
C LYS A 200 -2.63 6.23 7.96
N THR A 201 -2.20 7.26 7.25
CA THR A 201 -2.54 8.67 7.52
C THR A 201 -4.05 8.88 7.50
N TYR A 202 -4.75 8.43 6.44
CA TYR A 202 -6.20 8.58 6.38
C TYR A 202 -6.95 7.75 7.42
N ARG A 203 -6.44 6.57 7.77
CA ARG A 203 -7.00 5.76 8.85
C ARG A 203 -6.91 6.48 10.18
N ASP A 204 -5.73 6.99 10.52
CA ASP A 204 -5.49 7.67 11.79
C ASP A 204 -6.27 8.99 11.84
N TYR A 205 -6.23 9.79 10.78
CA TYR A 205 -7.03 11.02 10.66
C TYR A 205 -8.53 10.75 10.82
N ALA A 206 -9.07 9.75 10.12
CA ALA A 206 -10.48 9.41 10.21
C ALA A 206 -10.88 8.91 11.62
N ARG A 207 -9.97 8.23 12.32
CA ARG A 207 -10.19 7.79 13.70
C ARG A 207 -10.22 8.98 14.66
N GLU A 208 -9.22 9.84 14.62
CA GLU A 208 -9.05 10.94 15.58
C GLU A 208 -10.00 12.11 15.30
N VAL A 209 -10.21 12.48 14.03
CA VAL A 209 -10.99 13.66 13.64
C VAL A 209 -12.44 13.33 13.32
N LYS A 210 -12.70 12.17 12.69
CA LYS A 210 -14.06 11.77 12.27
C LYS A 210 -14.69 10.68 13.16
N GLY A 211 -13.96 10.14 14.13
CA GLY A 211 -14.45 9.06 15.01
C GLY A 211 -14.71 7.72 14.31
N ILE A 212 -14.17 7.51 13.10
CA ILE A 212 -14.40 6.29 12.32
C ILE A 212 -13.54 5.15 12.87
N LYS A 213 -14.19 4.15 13.49
CA LYS A 213 -13.53 2.98 14.08
C LYS A 213 -13.36 1.79 13.13
N LYS A 214 -14.14 1.76 12.05
CA LYS A 214 -14.16 0.67 11.05
C LYS A 214 -13.88 1.24 9.67
N PRO A 215 -12.63 1.61 9.37
CA PRO A 215 -12.28 2.34 8.17
C PRO A 215 -12.53 1.52 6.90
N GLU A 216 -13.03 2.18 5.86
CA GLU A 216 -13.23 1.60 4.52
C GLU A 216 -12.49 2.41 3.45
N ILE A 217 -11.79 1.75 2.53
CA ILE A 217 -11.22 2.39 1.33
C ILE A 217 -12.05 2.00 0.11
N VAL A 218 -12.34 2.96 -0.77
CA VAL A 218 -13.02 2.70 -2.05
C VAL A 218 -12.02 2.90 -3.16
N MET A 219 -11.73 1.83 -3.90
CA MET A 219 -10.68 1.80 -4.91
C MET A 219 -11.09 0.97 -6.14
N PRO A 220 -10.58 1.29 -7.34
CA PRO A 220 -10.75 0.45 -8.52
C PRO A 220 -10.09 -0.91 -8.35
N VAL A 221 -10.58 -1.93 -9.08
CA VAL A 221 -9.90 -3.25 -9.16
C VAL A 221 -8.52 -3.16 -9.81
N THR A 222 -8.24 -2.10 -10.55
CA THR A 222 -6.94 -1.82 -11.20
C THR A 222 -5.94 -1.09 -10.30
N ALA A 223 -6.35 -0.70 -9.07
CA ALA A 223 -5.46 -0.06 -8.12
C ALA A 223 -4.30 -1.00 -7.73
N HIS A 224 -3.15 -0.43 -7.40
CA HIS A 224 -1.95 -1.21 -7.09
C HIS A 224 -2.16 -2.16 -5.90
N ALA A 225 -1.58 -3.36 -5.95
CA ALA A 225 -1.71 -4.38 -4.90
C ALA A 225 -1.22 -3.92 -3.50
N ALA A 226 -0.45 -2.83 -3.45
CA ALA A 226 -0.05 -2.19 -2.19
C ALA A 226 -1.25 -1.72 -1.34
N PHE A 227 -2.38 -1.34 -1.96
CA PHE A 227 -3.60 -1.01 -1.21
C PHE A 227 -4.18 -2.24 -0.50
N GLU A 228 -4.12 -3.42 -1.12
CA GLU A 228 -4.52 -4.67 -0.47
C GLU A 228 -3.60 -5.03 0.69
N LYS A 229 -2.29 -4.84 0.51
CA LYS A 229 -1.29 -5.01 1.57
C LYS A 229 -1.56 -4.05 2.74
N ALA A 230 -1.82 -2.78 2.45
CA ALA A 230 -2.15 -1.77 3.43
C ALA A 230 -3.45 -2.09 4.18
N ALA A 231 -4.49 -2.52 3.47
CA ALA A 231 -5.75 -2.96 4.05
C ALA A 231 -5.57 -4.09 5.06
N GLN A 232 -4.72 -5.07 4.73
CA GLN A 232 -4.42 -6.19 5.64
C GLN A 232 -3.60 -5.74 6.85
N PHE A 233 -2.55 -4.94 6.66
CA PHE A 233 -1.67 -4.48 7.75
C PHE A 233 -2.37 -3.53 8.71
N LEU A 234 -3.25 -2.68 8.19
CA LEU A 234 -3.85 -1.58 8.94
C LEU A 234 -5.30 -1.86 9.38
N ASN A 235 -5.82 -3.05 9.07
CA ASN A 235 -7.20 -3.48 9.29
C ASN A 235 -8.22 -2.50 8.68
N ILE A 236 -8.08 -2.23 7.38
CA ILE A 236 -8.97 -1.37 6.61
C ILE A 236 -9.78 -2.24 5.66
N LYS A 237 -11.09 -2.06 5.63
CA LYS A 237 -11.97 -2.84 4.74
C LYS A 237 -11.96 -2.25 3.33
N MET A 238 -11.69 -3.08 2.33
CA MET A 238 -11.68 -2.65 0.94
C MET A 238 -13.07 -2.75 0.30
N ARG A 239 -13.41 -1.74 -0.50
CA ARG A 239 -14.54 -1.75 -1.42
C ARG A 239 -14.01 -1.61 -2.85
N ILE A 240 -13.93 -2.74 -3.53
CA ILE A 240 -13.35 -2.84 -4.86
C ILE A 240 -14.42 -2.49 -5.89
N VAL A 241 -14.13 -1.47 -6.70
CA VAL A 241 -15.00 -0.95 -7.76
C VAL A 241 -14.59 -1.57 -9.10
N PRO A 242 -15.54 -2.12 -9.89
CA PRO A 242 -15.22 -2.61 -11.22
C PRO A 242 -14.85 -1.46 -12.16
N VAL A 243 -13.97 -1.75 -13.13
CA VAL A 243 -13.67 -0.84 -14.24
C VAL A 243 -14.69 -0.99 -15.36
N ASN A 244 -14.78 0.03 -16.21
CA ASN A 244 -15.53 -0.05 -17.45
C ASN A 244 -14.80 -0.97 -18.45
N GLU A 245 -15.54 -1.85 -19.12
CA GLU A 245 -14.96 -2.90 -20.00
C GLU A 245 -14.23 -2.36 -21.24
N HIS A 246 -14.56 -1.14 -21.69
CA HIS A 246 -13.96 -0.56 -22.89
C HIS A 246 -12.79 0.39 -22.58
N SER A 247 -12.93 1.21 -21.54
CA SER A 247 -11.91 2.21 -21.16
C SER A 247 -10.91 1.68 -20.14
N PHE A 248 -11.20 0.58 -19.44
CA PHE A 248 -10.44 0.06 -18.31
C PHE A 248 -10.20 1.08 -17.18
N THR A 249 -10.98 2.16 -17.14
CA THR A 249 -10.99 3.15 -16.06
C THR A 249 -12.12 2.88 -15.08
N VAL A 250 -12.01 3.39 -13.87
CA VAL A 250 -13.04 3.23 -12.83
C VAL A 250 -14.40 3.78 -13.24
N SER A 251 -15.47 3.05 -12.92
CA SER A 251 -16.83 3.56 -13.04
C SER A 251 -17.16 4.50 -11.88
N ILE A 252 -17.26 5.81 -12.16
CA ILE A 252 -17.59 6.85 -11.16
C ILE A 252 -18.95 6.56 -10.49
N LYS A 253 -19.94 6.08 -11.26
CA LYS A 253 -21.26 5.69 -10.72
C LYS A 253 -21.14 4.53 -9.74
N ALA A 254 -20.35 3.50 -10.06
CA ALA A 254 -20.14 2.36 -9.18
C ALA A 254 -19.33 2.76 -7.94
N MET A 255 -18.30 3.59 -8.10
CA MET A 255 -17.50 4.13 -6.98
C MET A 255 -18.39 4.90 -6.01
N LYS A 256 -19.23 5.82 -6.51
CA LYS A 256 -20.21 6.56 -5.70
C LYS A 256 -21.14 5.62 -4.92
N SER A 257 -21.62 4.54 -5.53
CA SER A 257 -22.52 3.58 -4.87
C SER A 257 -21.86 2.78 -3.74
N MET A 258 -20.53 2.70 -3.73
CA MET A 258 -19.75 2.01 -2.72
C MET A 258 -19.37 2.89 -1.52
N ILE A 259 -19.55 4.22 -1.62
CA ILE A 259 -19.27 5.15 -0.52
C ILE A 259 -20.21 4.89 0.66
N THR A 260 -19.65 4.85 1.86
CA THR A 260 -20.41 4.77 3.12
C THR A 260 -19.90 5.77 4.14
N ARG A 261 -20.60 5.87 5.28
CA ARG A 261 -20.17 6.68 6.43
C ARG A 261 -18.79 6.29 7.00
N ASN A 262 -18.30 5.10 6.66
CA ASN A 262 -17.02 4.58 7.12
C ASN A 262 -15.90 4.79 6.09
N THR A 263 -16.20 5.36 4.91
CA THR A 263 -15.22 5.56 3.86
C THR A 263 -14.23 6.66 4.25
N ILE A 264 -12.95 6.31 4.27
CA ILE A 264 -11.86 7.19 4.72
C ILE A 264 -11.02 7.75 3.57
N MET A 265 -11.11 7.14 2.38
CA MET A 265 -10.23 7.44 1.24
C MET A 265 -10.88 6.94 -0.05
N LEU A 266 -10.83 7.77 -1.10
CA LEU A 266 -11.07 7.37 -2.48
C LEU A 266 -9.73 7.28 -3.21
N VAL A 267 -9.55 6.26 -4.04
CA VAL A 267 -8.31 6.02 -4.80
C VAL A 267 -8.58 6.19 -6.29
N GLY A 268 -7.67 6.87 -6.99
CA GLY A 268 -7.58 6.85 -8.45
C GLY A 268 -6.13 6.66 -8.89
N SER A 269 -5.91 5.96 -10.00
CA SER A 269 -4.56 5.73 -10.54
C SER A 269 -4.27 6.58 -11.77
N ALA A 270 -3.05 7.12 -11.84
CA ALA A 270 -2.60 8.04 -12.88
C ALA A 270 -1.19 7.66 -13.40
N PRO A 271 -1.05 6.63 -14.26
CA PRO A 271 -2.04 5.64 -14.65
C PRO A 271 -2.01 4.38 -13.76
N ASN A 272 -2.94 3.45 -13.99
CA ASN A 272 -2.90 2.13 -13.35
C ASN A 272 -1.82 1.22 -13.97
N PHE A 273 -1.32 0.27 -13.18
CA PHE A 273 -0.32 -0.70 -13.60
C PHE A 273 -0.82 -1.72 -14.65
N PRO A 274 -2.04 -2.29 -14.54
CA PRO A 274 -2.47 -3.37 -15.44
C PRO A 274 -2.64 -2.96 -16.91
N TYR A 275 -3.17 -1.76 -17.17
CA TYR A 275 -3.54 -1.31 -18.52
C TYR A 275 -2.86 0.00 -18.95
N GLY A 276 -2.19 0.70 -18.05
CA GLY A 276 -1.60 2.00 -18.35
C GLY A 276 -2.64 3.11 -18.60
N THR A 277 -3.91 2.89 -18.23
CA THR A 277 -4.98 3.88 -18.38
C THR A 277 -5.06 4.79 -17.14
N MET A 278 -5.47 6.05 -17.36
CA MET A 278 -5.65 7.04 -16.29
C MET A 278 -7.12 7.09 -15.88
N ASP A 279 -7.40 6.94 -14.58
CA ASP A 279 -8.75 7.13 -14.06
C ASP A 279 -9.18 8.59 -14.19
N ASN A 280 -10.50 8.84 -14.21
CA ASN A 280 -11.03 10.21 -14.21
C ASN A 280 -10.88 10.84 -12.81
N ILE A 281 -9.68 11.35 -12.51
CA ILE A 281 -9.33 11.92 -11.21
C ILE A 281 -10.17 13.15 -10.87
N GLU A 282 -10.53 13.96 -11.86
CA GLU A 282 -11.42 15.11 -11.69
C GLU A 282 -12.78 14.67 -11.12
N ALA A 283 -13.42 13.65 -11.71
CA ALA A 283 -14.69 13.14 -11.21
C ALA A 283 -14.55 12.45 -9.83
N ILE A 284 -13.42 11.81 -9.53
CA ILE A 284 -13.15 11.25 -8.19
C ILE A 284 -12.97 12.39 -7.17
N SER A 285 -12.28 13.46 -7.56
CA SER A 285 -12.10 14.69 -6.77
C SER A 285 -13.44 15.34 -6.42
N GLU A 286 -14.35 15.45 -7.38
CA GLU A 286 -15.71 15.93 -7.13
C GLU A 286 -16.47 15.07 -6.11
N LEU A 287 -16.34 13.74 -6.18
CA LEU A 287 -16.88 12.85 -5.15
C LEU A 287 -16.22 13.11 -3.79
N GLY A 288 -14.90 13.29 -3.76
CA GLY A 288 -14.15 13.59 -2.55
C GLY A 288 -14.64 14.86 -1.86
N VAL A 289 -14.80 15.96 -2.61
CA VAL A 289 -15.37 17.21 -2.10
C VAL A 289 -16.80 17.01 -1.62
N LYS A 290 -17.65 16.40 -2.45
CA LYS A 290 -19.08 16.22 -2.15
C LYS A 290 -19.35 15.42 -0.88
N TYR A 291 -18.57 14.37 -0.64
CA TYR A 291 -18.75 13.49 0.51
C TYR A 291 -17.78 13.80 1.66
N ASN A 292 -16.95 14.84 1.52
CA ASN A 292 -15.87 15.17 2.45
C ASN A 292 -14.98 13.96 2.74
N ILE A 293 -14.51 13.28 1.68
CA ILE A 293 -13.63 12.12 1.73
C ILE A 293 -12.34 12.47 0.99
N PRO A 294 -11.17 12.32 1.63
CA PRO A 294 -9.89 12.54 0.97
C PRO A 294 -9.70 11.68 -0.28
N VAL A 295 -9.21 12.27 -1.36
CA VAL A 295 -8.78 11.55 -2.57
C VAL A 295 -7.27 11.41 -2.59
N HIS A 296 -6.81 10.20 -2.85
CA HIS A 296 -5.42 9.88 -3.10
C HIS A 296 -5.21 9.46 -4.55
N VAL A 297 -4.21 10.04 -5.19
CA VAL A 297 -3.84 9.73 -6.57
C VAL A 297 -2.57 8.88 -6.56
N ASP A 298 -2.69 7.64 -7.01
CA ASP A 298 -1.55 6.77 -7.25
C ASP A 298 -0.93 7.10 -8.61
N ALA A 299 0.07 7.99 -8.58
CA ALA A 299 0.90 8.35 -9.71
C ALA A 299 2.25 7.61 -9.68
N CYS A 300 2.37 6.47 -8.99
CA CYS A 300 3.67 5.81 -8.84
C CYS A 300 4.25 5.40 -10.20
N LEU A 301 3.43 4.81 -11.08
CA LEU A 301 3.89 4.38 -12.41
C LEU A 301 4.10 5.56 -13.37
N GLY A 302 3.14 6.49 -13.41
CA GLY A 302 3.24 7.70 -14.24
C GLY A 302 4.40 8.59 -13.78
N GLY A 303 4.76 8.47 -12.51
CA GLY A 303 5.87 9.13 -11.85
C GLY A 303 5.85 10.61 -12.17
N PHE A 304 7.00 11.09 -12.62
CA PHE A 304 7.17 12.47 -13.05
C PHE A 304 6.86 12.67 -14.54
N LEU A 305 6.74 11.60 -15.35
CA LEU A 305 6.45 11.71 -16.79
C LEU A 305 5.15 12.47 -17.02
N ILE A 306 4.09 12.11 -16.27
CA ILE A 306 2.76 12.72 -16.41
C ILE A 306 2.76 14.24 -16.17
N CYS A 307 3.72 14.76 -15.41
CA CYS A 307 3.88 16.19 -15.18
C CYS A 307 4.36 16.94 -16.44
N PHE A 308 5.09 16.28 -17.34
CA PHE A 308 5.67 16.87 -18.55
C PHE A 308 4.94 16.46 -19.84
N MET A 309 3.90 15.62 -19.75
CA MET A 309 3.17 15.14 -20.93
C MET A 309 2.57 16.28 -21.77
N ALA A 310 2.10 17.36 -21.15
CA ALA A 310 1.60 18.53 -21.86
C ALA A 310 2.71 19.25 -22.65
N GLU A 311 3.91 19.38 -22.09
CA GLU A 311 5.09 19.96 -22.77
C GLU A 311 5.52 19.09 -23.96
N SER A 312 5.32 17.77 -23.85
CA SER A 312 5.60 16.79 -24.90
C SER A 312 4.49 16.69 -25.98
N GLY A 313 3.46 17.55 -25.94
CA GLY A 313 2.37 17.57 -26.92
C GLY A 313 1.23 16.56 -26.67
N TYR A 314 1.21 15.92 -25.51
CA TYR A 314 0.18 14.95 -25.11
C TYR A 314 -0.53 15.42 -23.82
N PRO A 315 -1.36 16.48 -23.87
CA PRO A 315 -2.01 17.00 -22.68
C PRO A 315 -2.91 15.94 -22.03
N LEU A 316 -2.77 15.80 -20.71
CA LEU A 316 -3.59 14.90 -19.89
C LEU A 316 -4.67 15.70 -19.15
N PRO A 317 -5.82 15.06 -18.81
CA PRO A 317 -6.78 15.65 -17.89
C PRO A 317 -6.13 15.99 -16.53
N PRO A 318 -6.66 16.94 -15.76
CA PRO A 318 -6.14 17.24 -14.42
C PRO A 318 -6.13 15.99 -13.52
N PHE A 319 -5.04 15.79 -12.78
CA PHE A 319 -4.82 14.61 -11.93
C PHE A 319 -4.15 14.93 -10.59
N ASP A 320 -3.87 16.20 -10.30
CA ASP A 320 -2.98 16.61 -9.21
C ASP A 320 -3.65 17.62 -8.26
N PHE A 321 -2.87 18.36 -7.46
CA PHE A 321 -3.38 19.27 -6.42
C PHE A 321 -4.17 20.47 -6.96
N ARG A 322 -4.25 20.68 -8.28
CA ARG A 322 -5.23 21.60 -8.88
C ARG A 322 -6.68 21.19 -8.59
N LEU A 323 -6.90 19.91 -8.33
CA LEU A 323 -8.21 19.36 -8.03
C LEU A 323 -8.49 19.40 -6.52
N PRO A 324 -9.53 20.10 -6.04
CA PRO A 324 -9.71 20.40 -4.61
C PRO A 324 -9.99 19.19 -3.72
N GLY A 325 -10.45 18.07 -4.27
CA GLY A 325 -10.62 16.81 -3.55
C GLY A 325 -9.33 15.98 -3.42
N VAL A 326 -8.31 16.26 -4.23
CA VAL A 326 -7.00 15.60 -4.17
C VAL A 326 -6.24 16.11 -2.97
N THR A 327 -5.92 15.20 -2.06
CA THR A 327 -5.31 15.53 -0.75
C THR A 327 -3.98 14.81 -0.54
N SER A 328 -3.65 13.80 -1.35
CA SER A 328 -2.31 13.24 -1.41
C SER A 328 -2.05 12.57 -2.77
N ILE A 329 -0.77 12.48 -3.13
CA ILE A 329 -0.28 11.87 -4.36
C ILE A 329 0.97 11.06 -4.00
N SER A 330 1.10 9.85 -4.56
CA SER A 330 2.36 9.08 -4.52
C SER A 330 3.01 9.05 -5.89
N ALA A 331 4.32 9.33 -5.98
CA ALA A 331 5.07 9.35 -7.24
C ALA A 331 6.49 8.78 -7.04
N ASP A 332 6.89 7.82 -7.88
CA ASP A 332 8.17 7.12 -7.71
C ASP A 332 9.30 7.85 -8.44
N THR A 333 10.33 8.26 -7.68
CA THR A 333 11.58 8.84 -8.21
C THR A 333 12.55 7.80 -8.78
N HIS A 334 12.33 6.51 -8.52
CA HIS A 334 13.14 5.40 -9.07
C HIS A 334 12.55 4.76 -10.34
N LYS A 335 11.46 5.31 -10.88
CA LYS A 335 10.82 4.82 -12.12
C LYS A 335 11.15 5.76 -13.29
N VAL A 336 10.10 6.26 -13.96
CA VAL A 336 10.18 7.02 -15.22
C VAL A 336 10.77 8.41 -15.05
N SER A 337 10.92 8.91 -13.82
CA SER A 337 11.65 10.16 -13.49
C SER A 337 13.05 10.23 -14.09
N THR A 338 13.76 9.10 -14.13
CA THR A 338 15.10 9.03 -14.69
C THR A 338 15.13 9.23 -16.20
N CYS A 339 13.99 9.03 -16.89
CA CYS A 339 13.86 9.14 -18.35
C CYS A 339 13.66 10.57 -18.85
N ILE A 340 13.59 11.57 -17.97
CA ILE A 340 13.21 12.94 -18.34
C ILE A 340 14.46 13.79 -18.55
N GLU A 341 14.69 14.20 -19.79
CA GLU A 341 15.69 15.20 -20.14
C GLU A 341 15.00 16.44 -20.69
N ARG A 342 15.12 17.56 -19.96
CA ARG A 342 14.78 18.87 -20.51
C ARG A 342 15.98 19.36 -21.31
N ASN A 343 15.89 19.25 -22.63
CA ASN A 343 16.76 20.02 -23.52
C ASN A 343 16.48 21.50 -23.25
N ARG A 344 17.50 22.20 -22.73
CA ARG A 344 17.48 23.67 -22.64
C ARG A 344 17.86 24.28 -23.97
#